data_AF-A0A925INN6-F1
#
_entry.id   AF-A0A925INN6-F1
#
_cell.length_a   1.000
_cell.length_b   1.000
_cell.length_c   1.000
_cell.angle_alpha   90.00
_cell.angle_beta   90.00
_cell.angle_gamma   90.00
#
_symmetry.space_group_name_H-M   'P 1'
#
loop_
_entity.id
_entity.type
_entity.pdbx_description
1 polymer ?
#
loop_
_entity_poly.entity_id
_entity_poly.type
_entity_poly.pdbx_seq_one_letter_code
_entity_poly.pdbx_strand_id
1 'polypeptide(L)' 'MNQLQIQRAPEELLNSSEHLMLDVTAEFDPIIGLKLTALIKQLVNVAYLMGHEDGHRWTK' A
#
# COMPACT_ATOMS: atom_id res chain seq x y z
N MET A 1 -1.67 13.54 -25.55
CA MET A 1 -0.85 13.39 -24.32
C MET A 1 -1.72 12.77 -23.25
N ASN A 2 -1.71 11.43 -23.13
CA ASN A 2 -2.37 10.78 -22.00
C ASN A 2 -1.47 11.00 -20.78
N GLN A 3 -1.93 11.80 -19.83
CA GLN A 3 -1.37 11.78 -18.48
C GLN A 3 -1.53 10.35 -17.99
N LEU A 4 -0.41 9.65 -17.82
CA LEU A 4 -0.37 8.42 -17.04
C LEU A 4 -0.81 8.83 -15.63
N GLN A 5 -2.10 8.69 -15.33
CA GLN A 5 -2.56 8.75 -13.94
C GLN A 5 -1.72 7.70 -13.22
N ILE A 6 -0.87 8.15 -12.29
CA ILE A 6 -0.10 7.24 -11.44
C ILE A 6 -1.16 6.46 -10.68
N GLN A 7 -1.43 5.25 -11.15
CA GLN A 7 -2.40 4.38 -10.57
C GLN A 7 -1.85 4.05 -9.18
N ARG A 8 -2.61 4.38 -8.14
CA ARG A 8 -2.27 4.17 -6.75
C ARG A 8 -3.41 3.41 -6.09
N ALA A 9 -3.10 2.62 -5.08
CA ALA A 9 -4.12 2.08 -4.19
C ALA A 9 -5.00 3.21 -3.61
N PRO A 10 -6.30 2.93 -3.37
CA PRO A 10 -7.19 3.85 -2.66
C PRO A 10 -6.57 4.32 -1.33
N GLU A 11 -6.80 5.58 -0.99
CA GLU A 11 -6.19 6.19 0.19
C GLU A 11 -6.64 5.50 1.48
N GLU A 12 -7.90 5.06 1.55
CA GLU A 12 -8.46 4.33 2.68
C GLU A 12 -7.72 3.01 2.93
N LEU A 13 -7.36 2.30 1.86
CA LEU A 13 -6.58 1.05 1.97
C LEU A 13 -5.19 1.34 2.53
N LEU A 14 -4.51 2.37 2.03
CA LEU A 14 -3.19 2.77 2.52
C LEU A 14 -3.22 3.19 3.99
N ASN A 15 -4.22 3.98 4.39
CA ASN A 15 -4.37 4.44 5.77
C ASN A 15 -4.70 3.27 6.72
N SER A 16 -5.56 2.33 6.30
CA SER A 16 -5.84 1.13 7.09
C SER A 16 -4.59 0.26 7.31
N SER A 17 -3.75 0.12 6.28
CA SER A 17 -2.50 -0.65 6.37
C SER A 17 -1.46 0.03 7.27
N GLU A 18 -1.44 1.36 7.27
CA GLU A 18 -0.60 2.15 8.16
C GLU A 18 -1.02 1.99 9.62
N HIS A 19 -2.31 2.14 9.92
CA HIS A 19 -2.83 1.93 11.27
C HIS A 19 -2.53 0.53 11.79
N LEU A 20 -2.77 -0.49 10.97
CA LEU A 20 -2.43 -1.87 11.32
C LEU A 20 -0.95 -2.02 11.67
N MET A 21 -0.05 -1.41 10.88
CA MET A 21 1.38 -1.57 11.12
C MET A 21 1.86 -0.78 12.34
N LEU A 22 1.28 0.38 12.61
CA LEU A 22 1.53 1.14 13.83
C LEU A 22 1.10 0.36 15.07
N ASP A 23 -0.06 -0.30 15.03
CA ASP A 23 -0.54 -1.15 16.13
C ASP A 23 0.39 -2.36 16.36
N VAL A 24 0.81 -3.03 15.28
CA VAL A 24 1.71 -4.19 15.34
C VAL A 24 3.12 -3.80 15.81
N THR A 25 3.58 -2.59 15.52
CA THR A 25 4.93 -2.11 15.89
C THR A 25 4.95 -1.22 17.11
N ALA A 26 3.87 -1.15 17.88
CA ALA A 26 3.76 -0.26 19.05
C ALA A 26 4.87 -0.47 20.09
N GLU A 27 5.39 -1.71 20.22
CA GLU A 27 6.46 -2.07 21.15
C GLU A 27 7.87 -1.95 20.56
N PHE A 28 7.99 -1.65 19.26
CA PHE A 28 9.28 -1.54 18.61
C PHE A 28 9.91 -0.17 18.86
N ASP A 29 11.21 -0.07 18.60
CA ASP A 29 11.84 1.23 18.49
C ASP A 29 11.08 2.10 17.47
N PRO A 30 10.75 3.37 17.79
CA PRO A 30 9.91 4.21 16.93
C PRO A 30 10.44 4.37 15.51
N ILE A 31 11.77 4.43 15.32
CA ILE A 31 12.37 4.56 13.99
C ILE A 31 12.17 3.27 13.20
N ILE A 32 12.30 2.12 13.85
CA ILE A 32 12.04 0.82 13.22
C ILE A 32 10.55 0.70 12.85
N GLY A 33 9.64 1.02 13.76
CA GLY A 33 8.19 0.98 13.51
C GLY A 33 7.77 1.85 12.33
N LEU A 34 8.27 3.08 12.25
CA LEU A 34 8.01 3.99 11.13
C LEU A 34 8.56 3.48 9.80
N LYS A 35 9.77 2.91 9.79
CA LYS A 35 10.36 2.34 8.57
C LYS A 35 9.57 1.14 8.07
N LEU A 36 9.13 0.26 8.97
CA LEU A 36 8.30 -0.89 8.63
C LEU A 36 6.93 -0.46 8.10
N THR A 37 6.33 0.54 8.75
CA THR A 37 5.06 1.15 8.31
C THR A 37 5.18 1.71 6.90
N ALA A 38 6.23 2.47 6.60
CA ALA A 38 6.47 3.01 5.27
C ALA A 38 6.67 1.89 4.22
N LEU A 39 7.43 0.85 4.58
CA LEU A 39 7.64 -0.32 3.71
C LEU A 39 6.33 -1.04 3.40
N ILE A 40 5.49 -1.28 4.41
CA ILE A 40 4.19 -1.93 4.22
C ILE A 40 3.27 -1.11 3.33
N LYS A 41 3.19 0.22 3.50
CA LYS A 41 2.38 1.07 2.62
C LYS A 41 2.81 0.95 1.16
N GLN A 42 4.12 0.84 0.90
CA GLN A 42 4.64 0.62 -0.46
C GLN A 42 4.25 -0.77 -1.00
N LEU A 43 4.39 -1.82 -0.19
CA LEU A 43 4.03 -3.18 -0.57
C LEU A 43 2.53 -3.31 -0.86
N VAL A 44 1.67 -2.73 -0.03
CA VAL A 44 0.22 -2.71 -0.24
C VAL A 44 -0.13 -2.00 -1.54
N ASN A 45 0.52 -0.86 -1.82
CA ASN A 45 0.31 -0.16 -3.09
C ASN A 45 0.69 -1.05 -4.30
N VAL A 46 1.83 -1.73 -4.26
CA VAL A 46 2.26 -2.63 -5.35
C VAL A 46 1.30 -3.81 -5.50
N ALA A 47 0.91 -4.45 -4.39
CA ALA A 47 0.01 -5.60 -4.40
C ALA A 47 -1.37 -5.24 -5.00
N TYR A 48 -1.91 -4.07 -4.64
CA TYR A 48 -3.15 -3.57 -5.22
C TYR A 48 -3.03 -3.37 -6.72
N LEU A 49 -1.94 -2.75 -7.19
CA LEU A 49 -1.73 -2.49 -8.61
C LEU A 49 -1.61 -3.77 -9.43
N MET A 50 -0.86 -4.75 -8.92
CA MET A 50 -0.77 -6.07 -9.54
C MET A 50 -2.15 -6.74 -9.64
N GLY A 51 -2.89 -6.79 -8.53
CA GLY A 51 -4.22 -7.41 -8.51
C GLY A 51 -5.24 -6.68 -9.39
N HIS A 52 -5.16 -5.35 -9.47
CA HIS A 52 -6.02 -4.55 -10.33
C HIS A 52 -5.74 -4.80 -11.81
N GLU A 53 -4.46 -4.85 -12.20
CA GLU A 53 -4.05 -5.15 -13.58
C GLU A 53 -4.43 -6.58 -13.97
N ASP A 54 -4.17 -7.56 -13.09
CA ASP A 54 -4.54 -8.97 -13.33
C ASP A 54 -6.06 -9.14 -13.47
N GLY A 55 -6.84 -8.46 -12.62
CA GLY A 55 -8.31 -8.43 -12.73
C GLY A 55 -8.78 -7.82 -14.05
N HIS A 56 -8.17 -6.71 -14.49
CA HIS A 56 -8.47 -6.09 -15.78
C HIS A 56 -8.14 -7.00 -16.96
N ARG A 57 -7.03 -7.75 -16.90
CA ARG A 57 -6.63 -8.71 -17.92
C ARG A 57 -7.57 -9.91 -18.00
N TRP A 58 -8.10 -10.39 -16.87
CA TRP A 58 -9.08 -11.49 -16.86
C TRP A 58 -10.41 -11.05 -17.50
N THR A 59 -10.88 -9.83 -17.23
CA THR A 59 -12.18 -9.36 -17.72
C THR A 59 -12.23 -8.96 -19.20
N LYS A 60 -11.13 -9.10 -19.95
CA LYS A 60 -11.02 -8.82 -21.40
C LYS A 60 -10.88 -10.11 -22.20
#